data_AF-A0A960Z0Q3-F1
#
_entry.id   AF-A0A960Z0Q3-F1
#
_cell.length_a   1.000
_cell.length_b   1.000
_cell.length_c   1.000
_cell.angle_alpha   90.00
_cell.angle_beta   90.00
_cell.angle_gamma   90.00
#
_symmetry.space_group_name_H-M   'P 1'
#
loop_
_entity.id
_entity.type
_entity.pdbx_description
1 polymer ?
#
loop_
_entity_poly.entity_id
_entity_poly.type
_entity_poly.pdbx_seq_one_letter_code
_entity_poly.pdbx_strand_id
1 'polypeptide(L)'
;MFVELDKAGNSNTAERIDLLHKFDKVFGFHRIRSLMADREFIGEKWFSMLNKHKIPYTIRIKENTLLPWGKETIPAKNLFGHLIPKQARLVEKQMYGSTVYFAGTRSKAGDLVIVMTNQKLKAEKILSRYRNRWSIEELFRKLKTSGFHWENTHMTKSERLVTLLMILSFALFIAFLMEQGDKIP
;
A
#
# COMPACT_ATOMS: atom_id res chain seq x y z
N MET A 1 11.30 3.09 12.76
CA MET A 1 12.10 4.27 12.37
C MET A 1 11.18 5.19 11.60
N PHE A 2 10.87 6.37 12.15
CA PHE A 2 10.07 7.40 11.51
C PHE A 2 11.04 8.40 10.87
N VAL A 3 10.78 8.82 9.63
CA VAL A 3 11.63 9.78 8.91
C VAL A 3 10.72 10.88 8.41
N GLU A 4 10.92 12.09 8.92
CA GLU A 4 10.40 13.28 8.27
C GLU A 4 11.21 13.52 7.00
N LEU A 5 10.54 13.83 5.90
CA LEU A 5 11.20 14.27 4.69
C LEU A 5 11.32 15.79 4.78
N ASP A 6 12.54 16.33 4.66
CA ASP A 6 12.82 17.78 4.70
C ASP A 6 12.28 18.54 3.46
N LYS A 7 11.17 18.08 2.88
CA LYS A 7 10.53 18.65 1.70
C LYS A 7 9.00 18.53 1.77
N ALA A 8 8.33 19.53 1.21
CA ALA A 8 6.90 19.44 0.91
C ALA A 8 6.68 18.51 -0.31
N GLY A 9 5.77 17.54 -0.20
CA GLY A 9 5.38 16.65 -1.30
C GLY A 9 5.62 15.17 -1.03
N ASN A 10 5.32 14.33 -2.03
CA ASN A 10 5.38 12.87 -1.89
C ASN A 10 6.82 12.34 -1.84
N SER A 11 7.01 11.22 -1.13
CA SER A 11 8.28 10.50 -1.12
C SER A 11 8.67 10.06 -2.53
N ASN A 12 9.95 10.18 -2.89
CA ASN A 12 10.48 9.70 -4.15
C ASN A 12 10.85 8.21 -4.05
N THR A 13 11.13 7.57 -5.19
CA THR A 13 11.46 6.13 -5.21
C THR A 13 12.71 5.79 -4.41
N ALA A 14 13.73 6.67 -4.37
CA ALA A 14 14.96 6.41 -3.63
C ALA A 14 14.73 6.42 -2.12
N GLU A 15 13.98 7.39 -1.61
CA GLU A 15 13.60 7.49 -0.18
C GLU A 15 12.81 6.25 0.28
N ARG A 16 11.88 5.77 -0.55
CA ARG A 16 11.09 4.57 -0.25
C ARG A 16 11.98 3.32 -0.21
N ILE A 17 12.96 3.23 -1.11
CA ILE A 17 13.92 2.11 -1.14
C ILE A 17 14.83 2.16 0.08
N ASP A 18 15.33 3.33 0.46
CA ASP A 18 16.16 3.51 1.68
C ASP A 18 15.39 3.08 2.94
N LEU A 19 14.11 3.46 3.04
CA LEU A 19 13.26 3.02 4.15
C LEU A 19 13.11 1.49 4.21
N LEU A 20 12.95 0.84 3.05
CA LEU A 20 12.89 -0.62 2.99
C LEU A 20 14.24 -1.26 3.36
N HIS A 21 15.37 -0.69 2.96
CA HIS A 21 16.68 -1.18 3.40
C HIS A 21 16.89 -1.02 4.92
N LYS A 22 16.41 0.08 5.51
CA LYS A 22 16.39 0.26 6.97
C LYS A 22 15.52 -0.81 7.65
N PHE A 23 14.36 -1.14 7.09
CA PHE A 23 13.52 -2.23 7.58
C PHE A 23 14.25 -3.57 7.51
N ASP A 24 14.91 -3.86 6.38
CA ASP A 24 15.66 -5.11 6.17
C ASP A 24 16.78 -5.29 7.21
N LYS A 25 17.54 -4.23 7.50
CA LYS A 25 18.61 -4.26 8.50
C LYS A 25 18.12 -4.63 9.91
N VAL A 26 16.88 -4.28 10.25
CA VAL A 26 16.33 -4.49 11.61
C VAL A 26 15.54 -5.78 11.70
N PHE A 27 14.71 -6.08 10.70
CA PHE A 27 13.74 -7.19 10.75
C PHE A 27 13.98 -8.27 9.68
N GLY A 28 14.61 -7.90 8.57
CA GLY A 28 14.75 -8.74 7.38
C GLY A 28 13.49 -8.77 6.50
N PHE A 29 13.69 -8.72 5.18
CA PHE A 29 12.59 -8.74 4.21
C PHE A 29 11.69 -9.98 4.29
N HIS A 30 12.22 -11.11 4.78
CA HIS A 30 11.46 -12.36 4.96
C HIS A 30 10.29 -12.22 5.96
N ARG A 31 10.30 -11.20 6.83
CA ARG A 31 9.19 -10.89 7.75
C ARG A 31 8.04 -10.17 7.07
N ILE A 32 8.24 -9.63 5.87
CA ILE A 32 7.19 -8.91 5.14
C ILE A 32 6.21 -9.91 4.53
N ARG A 33 5.02 -10.02 5.12
CA ARG A 33 3.93 -10.84 4.57
C ARG A 33 3.40 -10.28 3.24
N SER A 34 3.21 -8.97 3.17
CA SER A 34 2.83 -8.23 1.96
C SER A 34 2.97 -6.74 2.22
N LEU A 35 3.71 -6.03 1.35
CA LEU A 35 3.73 -4.57 1.30
C LEU A 35 2.46 -4.06 0.60
N MET A 36 1.61 -3.33 1.31
CA MET A 36 0.36 -2.77 0.78
C MET A 36 0.48 -1.27 0.60
N ALA A 37 0.13 -0.75 -0.59
CA ALA A 37 0.26 0.67 -0.88
C ALA A 37 -0.74 1.14 -1.96
N ASP A 38 -1.00 2.44 -2.00
CA ASP A 38 -1.91 3.04 -2.98
C ASP A 38 -1.22 3.37 -4.33
N ARG A 39 -1.99 3.88 -5.28
CA ARG A 39 -1.62 4.23 -6.68
C ARG A 39 -0.51 5.27 -6.85
N GLU A 40 0.03 5.81 -5.77
CA GLU A 40 1.19 6.69 -5.76
C GLU A 40 2.53 5.93 -5.65
N PHE A 41 2.47 4.65 -5.28
CA PHE A 41 3.63 3.76 -5.17
C PHE A 41 3.92 3.05 -6.49
N ILE A 42 4.35 3.85 -7.47
CA ILE A 42 4.61 3.43 -8.85
C ILE A 42 6.08 3.64 -9.23
N GLY A 43 6.51 2.92 -10.29
CA GLY A 43 7.82 3.09 -10.91
C GLY A 43 8.50 1.74 -11.19
N GLU A 44 9.15 1.63 -12.34
CA GLU A 44 9.85 0.40 -12.74
C GLU A 44 10.94 0.01 -11.74
N LYS A 45 11.77 0.97 -11.30
CA LYS A 45 12.82 0.74 -10.30
C LYS A 45 12.25 0.22 -8.98
N TRP A 46 11.08 0.73 -8.58
CA TRP A 46 10.40 0.33 -7.36
C TRP A 46 9.96 -1.14 -7.41
N PHE A 47 9.18 -1.51 -8.43
CA PHE A 47 8.70 -2.89 -8.56
C PHE A 47 9.83 -3.87 -8.84
N SER A 48 10.83 -3.49 -9.64
CA SER A 48 12.00 -4.33 -9.91
C SER A 48 12.79 -4.64 -8.63
N MET A 49 12.94 -3.66 -7.73
CA MET A 49 13.56 -3.87 -6.42
C MET A 49 12.74 -4.85 -5.56
N LEU A 50 11.42 -4.64 -5.44
CA LEU A 50 10.54 -5.54 -4.69
C LEU A 50 10.62 -6.97 -5.22
N ASN A 51 10.60 -7.13 -6.55
CA ASN A 51 10.72 -8.42 -7.22
C ASN A 51 12.08 -9.07 -6.98
N LYS A 52 13.18 -8.31 -7.13
CA LYS A 52 14.56 -8.79 -6.91
C LYS A 52 14.75 -9.32 -5.49
N HIS A 53 14.22 -8.62 -4.49
CA HIS A 53 14.30 -9.03 -3.09
C HIS A 53 13.19 -9.99 -2.65
N LYS A 54 12.35 -10.45 -3.60
CA LYS A 54 11.20 -11.36 -3.34
C LYS A 54 10.25 -10.83 -2.26
N ILE A 55 10.13 -9.52 -2.15
CA ILE A 55 9.22 -8.86 -1.19
C ILE A 55 7.80 -9.01 -1.74
N PRO A 56 6.89 -9.71 -1.05
CA PRO A 56 5.51 -9.79 -1.49
C PRO A 56 4.85 -8.42 -1.43
N TYR A 57 4.06 -8.06 -2.43
CA TYR A 57 3.32 -6.79 -2.41
C TYR A 57 1.89 -6.92 -2.96
N THR A 58 1.04 -5.99 -2.54
CA THR A 58 -0.35 -5.83 -3.01
C THR A 58 -0.63 -4.33 -3.14
N ILE A 59 -0.39 -3.77 -4.33
CA ILE A 59 -0.35 -2.31 -4.54
C ILE A 59 -1.41 -1.92 -5.57
N ARG A 60 -2.22 -0.89 -5.28
CA ARG A 60 -3.18 -0.36 -6.26
C ARG A 60 -2.43 0.37 -7.37
N ILE A 61 -2.89 0.24 -8.60
CA ILE A 61 -2.35 0.96 -9.74
C ILE A 61 -3.37 1.92 -10.34
N LYS A 62 -2.89 2.88 -11.14
CA LYS A 62 -3.76 3.81 -11.85
C LYS A 62 -4.41 3.10 -13.04
N GLU A 63 -5.61 3.53 -13.38
CA GLU A 63 -6.37 3.02 -14.53
C GLU A 63 -5.66 3.25 -15.88
N ASN A 64 -4.84 4.30 -15.96
CA ASN A 64 -4.03 4.63 -17.13
C ASN A 64 -2.62 4.00 -17.12
N THR A 65 -2.29 3.15 -16.15
CA THR A 65 -1.03 2.40 -16.17
C THR A 65 -0.97 1.54 -17.43
N LEU A 66 0.09 1.71 -18.23
CA LEU A 66 0.29 0.98 -19.47
C LEU A 66 0.75 -0.46 -19.18
N LEU A 67 0.01 -1.42 -19.74
CA LEU A 67 0.26 -2.85 -19.59
C LEU A 67 0.61 -3.47 -20.95
N PRO A 68 1.54 -4.43 -21.01
CA PRO A 68 1.87 -5.11 -22.25
C PRO A 68 0.67 -5.81 -22.89
N TRP A 69 0.52 -5.66 -24.21
CA TRP A 69 -0.52 -6.28 -25.03
C TRP A 69 0.05 -6.66 -26.40
N GLY A 70 0.60 -7.86 -26.50
CA GLY A 70 1.36 -8.27 -27.68
C GLY A 70 2.60 -7.39 -27.85
N LYS A 71 2.70 -6.70 -29.00
CA LYS A 71 3.79 -5.76 -29.31
C LYS A 71 3.53 -4.33 -28.81
N GLU A 72 2.32 -4.04 -28.36
CA GLU A 72 1.91 -2.71 -27.93
C GLU A 72 1.69 -2.67 -26.41
N THR A 73 1.37 -1.47 -25.90
CA THR A 73 0.91 -1.28 -24.53
C THR A 73 -0.46 -0.65 -24.52
N ILE A 74 -1.35 -1.13 -23.65
CA ILE A 74 -2.69 -0.56 -23.47
C ILE A 74 -2.90 -0.10 -22.02
N PRO A 75 -3.73 0.93 -21.79
CA PRO A 75 -4.13 1.30 -20.43
C PRO A 75 -4.80 0.14 -19.69
N ALA A 76 -4.52 0.00 -18.40
CA ALA A 76 -5.11 -1.03 -17.55
C ALA A 76 -6.65 -1.00 -17.58
N LYS A 77 -7.27 0.18 -17.67
CA LYS A 77 -8.74 0.32 -17.81
C LYS A 77 -9.31 -0.45 -19.00
N ASN A 78 -8.56 -0.65 -20.08
CA ASN A 78 -9.06 -1.40 -21.24
C ASN A 78 -9.24 -2.89 -20.89
N LEU A 79 -8.46 -3.41 -19.93
CA LEU A 79 -8.54 -4.80 -19.48
C LEU A 79 -9.59 -5.05 -18.40
N PHE A 80 -10.05 -4.00 -17.70
CA PHE A 80 -10.94 -4.15 -16.53
C PHE A 80 -12.19 -3.26 -16.58
N GLY A 81 -12.31 -2.36 -17.55
CA GLY A 81 -13.38 -1.36 -17.62
C GLY A 81 -14.78 -1.94 -17.91
N HIS A 82 -14.86 -3.15 -18.44
CA HIS A 82 -16.13 -3.85 -18.66
C HIS A 82 -16.69 -4.51 -17.40
N LEU A 83 -15.92 -4.59 -16.30
CA LEU A 83 -16.39 -5.21 -15.07
C LEU A 83 -17.58 -4.44 -14.50
N ILE A 84 -18.50 -5.16 -13.85
CA ILE A 84 -19.57 -4.57 -13.04
C ILE A 84 -19.34 -4.87 -11.55
N PRO A 85 -20.01 -4.18 -10.60
CA PRO A 85 -19.86 -4.47 -9.18
C PRO A 85 -20.06 -5.95 -8.87
N LYS A 86 -19.29 -6.47 -7.91
CA LYS A 86 -19.19 -7.91 -7.53
C LYS A 86 -18.45 -8.82 -8.53
N GLN A 87 -18.06 -8.34 -9.70
CA GLN A 87 -17.17 -9.10 -10.58
C GLN A 87 -15.70 -8.81 -10.26
N ALA A 88 -14.89 -9.86 -10.34
CA ALA A 88 -13.45 -9.77 -10.27
C ALA A 88 -12.82 -10.42 -11.50
N ARG A 89 -11.72 -9.87 -11.98
CA ARG A 89 -10.92 -10.45 -13.07
C ARG A 89 -9.45 -10.47 -12.71
N LEU A 90 -8.78 -11.55 -13.06
CA LEU A 90 -7.33 -11.71 -12.93
C LEU A 90 -6.69 -11.62 -14.32
N VAL A 91 -5.57 -10.90 -14.42
CA VAL A 91 -4.72 -10.86 -15.60
C VAL A 91 -3.27 -11.01 -15.18
N GLU A 92 -2.53 -11.88 -15.87
CA GLU A 92 -1.09 -12.07 -15.68
C GLU A 92 -0.30 -11.30 -16.75
N LYS A 93 0.83 -10.70 -16.37
CA LYS A 93 1.76 -10.02 -17.28
C LYS A 93 3.21 -10.26 -16.86
N GLN A 94 4.12 -10.27 -17.83
CA GLN A 94 5.55 -10.19 -17.58
C GLN A 94 5.95 -8.71 -17.56
N MET A 95 6.35 -8.19 -16.39
CA MET A 95 6.74 -6.80 -16.19
C MET A 95 7.77 -6.69 -15.08
N TYR A 96 8.62 -5.65 -15.09
CA TYR A 96 9.53 -5.34 -13.98
C TYR A 96 10.43 -6.53 -13.58
N GLY A 97 10.88 -7.30 -14.58
CA GLY A 97 11.75 -8.46 -14.40
C GLY A 97 11.07 -9.69 -13.78
N SER A 98 9.75 -9.73 -13.65
CA SER A 98 9.03 -10.91 -13.13
C SER A 98 7.61 -11.05 -13.68
N THR A 99 6.98 -12.17 -13.34
CA THR A 99 5.54 -12.37 -13.55
C THR A 99 4.75 -11.65 -12.46
N VAL A 100 3.87 -10.75 -12.87
CA VAL A 100 2.99 -9.99 -11.99
C VAL A 100 1.53 -10.23 -12.34
N TYR A 101 0.66 -10.14 -11.33
CA TYR A 101 -0.76 -10.40 -11.43
C TYR A 101 -1.55 -9.14 -11.10
N PHE A 102 -2.56 -8.86 -11.92
CA PHE A 102 -3.48 -7.75 -11.77
C PHE A 102 -4.88 -8.27 -11.48
N ALA A 103 -5.44 -7.89 -10.33
CA ALA A 103 -6.82 -8.14 -9.98
C ALA A 103 -7.64 -6.85 -10.12
N GLY A 104 -8.68 -6.87 -10.94
CA GLY A 104 -9.61 -5.77 -11.14
C GLY A 104 -11.00 -6.06 -10.59
N THR A 105 -11.69 -5.04 -10.06
CA THR A 105 -13.11 -5.06 -9.63
C THR A 105 -13.70 -3.66 -9.76
N ARG A 106 -15.04 -3.55 -9.74
CA ARG A 106 -15.72 -2.27 -9.46
C ARG A 106 -16.13 -2.14 -7.99
N SER A 107 -16.00 -0.93 -7.44
CA SER A 107 -16.54 -0.55 -6.14
C SER A 107 -18.07 -0.53 -6.19
N LYS A 108 -18.74 -0.43 -5.03
CA LYS A 108 -20.20 -0.23 -4.98
C LYS A 108 -20.63 1.08 -5.65
N ALA A 109 -19.77 2.11 -5.60
CA ALA A 109 -19.98 3.40 -6.27
C ALA A 109 -19.65 3.36 -7.78
N GLY A 110 -19.16 2.23 -8.28
CA GLY A 110 -18.81 2.06 -9.68
C GLY A 110 -17.34 2.35 -10.02
N ASP A 111 -16.51 2.77 -9.06
CA ASP A 111 -15.10 3.07 -9.31
C ASP A 111 -14.31 1.82 -9.69
N LEU A 112 -13.41 1.95 -10.67
CA LEU A 112 -12.53 0.86 -11.04
C LEU A 112 -11.36 0.76 -10.04
N VAL A 113 -11.18 -0.44 -9.49
CA VAL A 113 -10.10 -0.76 -8.57
C VAL A 113 -9.24 -1.85 -9.21
N ILE A 114 -7.97 -1.54 -9.44
CA ILE A 114 -7.00 -2.46 -10.03
C ILE A 114 -5.82 -2.58 -9.07
N VAL A 115 -5.52 -3.81 -8.67
CA VAL A 115 -4.48 -4.13 -7.70
C VAL A 115 -3.45 -5.05 -8.35
N MET A 116 -2.17 -4.71 -8.21
CA MET A 116 -1.05 -5.50 -8.70
C MET A 116 -0.36 -6.24 -7.54
N THR A 117 0.07 -7.48 -7.81
CA THR A 117 0.85 -8.29 -6.89
C THR A 117 1.87 -9.16 -7.63
N ASN A 118 2.96 -9.52 -6.99
CA ASN A 118 3.90 -10.55 -7.46
C ASN A 118 3.57 -11.96 -6.92
N GLN A 119 2.43 -12.15 -6.25
CA GLN A 119 2.00 -13.44 -5.74
C GLN A 119 0.86 -14.04 -6.57
N LYS A 120 1.03 -15.30 -6.99
CA LYS A 120 -0.01 -16.05 -7.71
C LYS A 120 -1.16 -16.41 -6.78
N LEU A 121 -2.26 -15.67 -6.89
CA LEU A 121 -3.46 -15.80 -6.04
C LEU A 121 -4.72 -15.59 -6.88
N LYS A 122 -5.86 -16.08 -6.39
CA LYS A 122 -7.18 -15.77 -6.98
C LYS A 122 -7.48 -14.26 -6.85
N ALA A 123 -8.21 -13.70 -7.80
CA ALA A 123 -8.53 -12.27 -7.84
C ALA A 123 -9.19 -11.79 -6.53
N GLU A 124 -10.13 -12.56 -6.00
CA GLU A 124 -10.87 -12.25 -4.78
C GLU A 124 -9.93 -12.16 -3.56
N LYS A 125 -8.91 -13.02 -3.51
CA LYS A 125 -7.92 -13.03 -2.42
C LYS A 125 -6.98 -11.84 -2.50
N ILE A 126 -6.58 -11.43 -3.70
CA ILE A 126 -5.76 -10.22 -3.93
C ILE A 126 -6.55 -8.99 -3.49
N LEU A 127 -7.80 -8.87 -3.95
CA LEU A 127 -8.68 -7.76 -3.61
C LEU A 127 -9.00 -7.74 -2.11
N SER A 128 -9.24 -8.90 -1.50
CA SER A 128 -9.47 -9.00 -0.05
C SER A 128 -8.25 -8.57 0.74
N ARG A 129 -7.04 -8.95 0.33
CA ARG A 129 -5.81 -8.48 0.99
C ARG A 129 -5.65 -6.97 0.88
N TYR A 130 -5.94 -6.40 -0.30
CA TYR A 130 -5.86 -4.96 -0.49
C TYR A 130 -6.84 -4.19 0.42
N ARG A 131 -7.99 -4.77 0.76
CA ARG A 131 -8.93 -4.15 1.72
C ARG A 131 -8.29 -3.89 3.09
N ASN A 132 -7.39 -4.74 3.56
CA ASN A 132 -6.68 -4.55 4.84
C ASN A 132 -5.83 -3.27 4.86
N ARG A 133 -5.58 -2.64 3.70
CA ARG A 133 -4.94 -1.32 3.65
C ARG A 133 -5.83 -0.25 4.31
N TRP A 134 -7.15 -0.39 4.29
CA TRP A 134 -8.06 0.56 4.98
C TRP A 134 -7.80 0.67 6.47
N SER A 135 -7.25 -0.36 7.11
CA SER A 135 -6.91 -0.28 8.54
C SER A 135 -5.90 0.84 8.85
N ILE A 136 -5.06 1.26 7.90
CA ILE A 136 -4.18 2.43 8.07
C ILE A 136 -4.95 3.76 8.01
N GLU A 137 -5.97 3.85 7.16
CA GLU A 137 -6.84 5.04 7.08
C GLU A 137 -7.65 5.18 8.36
N GLU A 138 -8.16 4.07 8.87
CA GLU A 138 -8.88 4.02 10.13
C GLU A 138 -7.99 4.43 11.31
N LEU A 139 -6.74 3.95 11.33
CA LEU A 139 -5.72 4.41 12.30
C LEU A 139 -5.52 5.92 12.20
N PHE A 140 -5.22 6.45 11.02
CA PHE A 140 -4.99 7.88 10.84
C PHE A 140 -6.23 8.72 11.16
N ARG A 141 -7.43 8.23 10.85
CA ARG A 141 -8.70 8.88 11.19
C ARG A 141 -8.89 8.99 12.70
N LYS A 142 -8.63 7.90 13.44
CA LYS A 142 -8.66 7.87 14.91
C LYS A 142 -7.64 8.85 15.53
N LEU A 143 -6.45 8.95 14.95
CA LEU A 143 -5.43 9.91 15.38
C LEU A 143 -5.82 11.37 15.07
N LYS A 144 -6.42 11.62 13.91
CA LYS A 144 -6.80 12.96 13.41
C LYS A 144 -8.02 13.55 14.10
N THR A 145 -9.11 12.81 14.16
CA THR A 145 -10.46 13.39 14.36
C THR A 145 -11.30 12.74 15.46
N SER A 146 -10.95 11.55 15.95
CA SER A 146 -11.79 10.82 16.93
C SER A 146 -11.04 10.41 18.20
N GLY A 147 -9.95 11.09 18.54
CA GLY A 147 -9.12 10.72 19.69
C GLY A 147 -8.11 11.81 20.05
N PHE A 148 -6.97 11.83 19.37
CA PHE A 148 -5.84 12.69 19.76
C PHE A 148 -5.90 14.13 19.21
N HIS A 149 -6.81 14.42 18.27
CA HIS A 149 -6.94 15.74 17.62
C HIS A 149 -5.59 16.35 17.25
N TRP A 150 -4.70 15.55 16.67
CA TRP A 150 -3.29 15.93 16.52
C TRP A 150 -3.09 17.23 15.70
N GLU A 151 -4.00 17.54 14.78
CA GLU A 151 -4.04 18.77 13.97
C GLU A 151 -4.32 20.01 14.84
N ASN A 152 -4.96 19.82 16.00
CA ASN A 152 -5.26 20.87 16.97
C ASN A 152 -4.22 20.97 18.09
N THR A 153 -3.14 20.18 18.07
CA THR A 153 -2.09 20.25 19.11
C THR A 153 -1.22 21.50 19.01
N HIS A 154 -1.38 22.32 17.95
CA HIS A 154 -0.58 23.52 17.66
C HIS A 154 0.94 23.25 17.69
N MET A 155 1.34 21.97 17.55
CA MET A 155 2.71 21.55 17.74
C MET A 155 3.50 21.78 16.46
N THR A 156 4.25 22.89 16.44
CA THR A 156 4.98 23.37 15.26
C THR A 156 6.36 22.73 15.08
N LYS A 157 6.95 22.20 16.16
CA LYS A 157 8.26 21.55 16.12
C LYS A 157 8.11 20.09 15.67
N SER A 158 8.68 19.76 14.52
CA SER A 158 8.59 18.41 13.97
C SER A 158 9.13 17.31 14.90
N GLU A 159 10.26 17.52 15.57
CA GLU A 159 10.82 16.54 16.51
C GLU A 159 9.79 16.07 17.56
N ARG A 160 8.92 16.99 18.00
CA ARG A 160 7.84 16.67 18.94
C ARG A 160 6.71 15.89 18.28
N LEU A 161 6.39 16.17 17.02
CA LEU A 161 5.44 15.38 16.23
C LEU A 161 5.94 13.95 16.03
N VAL A 162 7.21 13.78 15.67
CA VAL A 162 7.86 12.47 15.56
C VAL A 162 7.79 11.70 16.88
N THR A 163 8.12 12.38 18.00
CA THR A 163 8.05 11.79 19.34
C THR A 163 6.62 11.35 19.69
N LEU A 164 5.63 12.21 19.44
CA LEU A 164 4.22 11.89 19.65
C LEU A 164 3.78 10.68 18.83
N LEU A 165 4.15 10.61 17.54
CA LEU A 165 3.83 9.46 16.69
C LEU A 165 4.48 8.17 17.18
N MET A 166 5.70 8.23 17.73
CA MET A 166 6.33 7.07 18.37
C MET A 166 5.54 6.60 19.59
N ILE A 167 5.20 7.52 20.51
CA ILE A 167 4.41 7.21 21.71
C ILE A 167 3.06 6.60 21.33
N LEU A 168 2.35 7.20 20.38
CA LEU A 168 1.07 6.71 19.87
C LEU A 168 1.18 5.33 19.25
N SER A 169 2.26 5.07 18.50
CA SER A 169 2.50 3.75 17.90
C SER A 169 2.70 2.68 18.97
N PHE A 170 3.46 2.98 20.03
CA PHE A 170 3.62 2.07 21.17
C PHE A 170 2.32 1.87 21.94
N ALA A 171 1.58 2.95 22.21
CA ALA A 171 0.29 2.86 22.90
C ALA A 171 -0.71 2.00 22.11
N LEU A 172 -0.82 2.20 20.79
CA LEU A 172 -1.65 1.37 19.91
C LEU A 172 -1.19 -0.09 19.90
N PHE A 173 0.12 -0.32 19.84
CA PHE A 173 0.68 -1.68 19.88
C PHE A 173 0.35 -2.40 21.19
N ILE A 174 0.49 -1.72 22.33
CA ILE A 174 0.12 -2.26 23.64
C ILE A 174 -1.38 -2.53 23.72
N ALA A 175 -2.22 -1.59 23.29
CA ALA A 175 -3.67 -1.77 23.28
C ALA A 175 -4.09 -2.97 22.41
N PHE A 176 -3.43 -3.17 21.27
CA PHE A 176 -3.65 -4.33 20.40
C PHE A 176 -3.23 -5.64 21.08
N LEU A 177 -2.11 -5.67 21.80
CA LEU A 177 -1.64 -6.85 22.53
C LEU A 177 -2.51 -7.20 23.73
N MET A 178 -3.14 -6.21 24.37
CA MET A 178 -3.98 -6.40 25.55
C MET A 178 -5.41 -6.87 25.23
N GLU A 179 -5.74 -7.15 23.96
CA GLU A 179 -7.08 -7.55 23.47
C GLU A 179 -8.23 -6.63 23.94
N GLN A 180 -7.95 -5.41 24.41
CA GLN A 180 -8.97 -4.46 24.90
C GLN A 180 -9.67 -3.70 23.76
N GLY A 181 -9.90 -4.32 22.61
CA GLY A 181 -10.62 -3.66 21.53
C GLY A 181 -11.22 -4.67 20.58
N ASP A 182 -12.50 -4.45 20.27
CA ASP A 182 -13.15 -5.04 19.11
C ASP A 182 -12.20 -5.05 17.91
N LYS A 183 -12.21 -6.16 17.17
CA LYS A 183 -11.39 -6.36 15.98
C LYS A 183 -11.36 -5.08 15.15
N ILE A 184 -10.17 -4.50 15.03
CA ILE A 184 -9.92 -3.46 14.03
C ILE A 184 -10.30 -4.11 12.68
N PRO A 185 -11.27 -3.55 11.94
CA PRO A 185 -11.78 -4.16 10.72
C PRO A 185 -10.70 -4.31 9.63
#